data_AF-Q0MXC4-F1
#
_entry.id   AF-Q0MXC4-F1
#
_cell.length_a   1.000
_cell.length_b   1.000
_cell.length_c   1.000
_cell.angle_alpha   90.00
_cell.angle_beta   90.00
_cell.angle_gamma   90.00
#
_symmetry.space_group_name_H-M   'P 1'
#
loop_
_entity.id
_entity.type
_entity.pdbx_description
1 polymer ?
#
loop_
_entity_poly.entity_id
_entity_poly.type
_entity_poly.pdbx_seq_one_letter_code
_entity_poly.pdbx_strand_id
1 'polypeptide(L)' 'GEMKYFFERDPLGQKLVDLLKELEEVFQMLRKKLRTALKSHLRELVAESK' A
#
# COMPACT_ATOMS: atom_id res chain seq x y z
N GLY A 1 -16.10 -3.46 -23.58
CA GLY A 1 -16.60 -2.22 -22.97
C GLY A 1 -15.51 -1.17 -23.05
N GLU A 2 -15.87 0.05 -23.40
CA GLU A 2 -14.93 1.15 -23.67
C GLU A 2 -13.95 1.40 -22.51
N MET A 3 -14.41 1.27 -21.25
CA MET A 3 -13.53 1.36 -20.09
C MET A 3 -12.45 0.28 -20.06
N LYS A 4 -12.80 -0.97 -20.39
CA LYS A 4 -11.81 -2.07 -20.40
C LYS A 4 -10.73 -1.79 -21.46
N TYR A 5 -11.14 -1.32 -22.63
CA TYR A 5 -10.19 -0.91 -23.67
C TYR A 5 -9.30 0.25 -23.22
N PHE A 6 -9.88 1.27 -22.57
CA PHE A 6 -9.13 2.40 -22.04
C PHE A 6 -8.05 1.95 -21.06
N PHE A 7 -8.41 1.18 -20.03
CA PHE A 7 -7.42 0.73 -19.05
C PHE A 7 -6.42 -0.30 -19.60
N GLU A 8 -6.74 -1.08 -20.64
CA GLU A 8 -5.86 -2.14 -21.16
C GLU A 8 -5.02 -1.73 -22.38
N ARG A 9 -5.48 -0.78 -23.20
CA ARG A 9 -4.89 -0.47 -24.50
C ARG A 9 -4.67 1.02 -24.76
N ASP A 10 -5.37 1.90 -24.07
CA ASP A 10 -5.13 3.34 -24.20
C ASP A 10 -3.88 3.76 -23.40
N PRO A 11 -2.96 4.56 -23.97
CA PRO A 11 -1.75 4.99 -23.29
C PRO A 11 -2.01 5.76 -21.98
N LEU A 12 -3.07 6.55 -21.90
CA LEU A 12 -3.43 7.29 -20.69
C LEU A 12 -3.99 6.33 -19.62
N GLY A 13 -4.82 5.38 -20.04
CA GLY A 13 -5.34 4.34 -19.14
C GLY A 13 -4.24 3.46 -18.57
N GLN A 14 -3.25 3.06 -19.37
CA GLN A 14 -2.07 2.33 -18.89
C GLN A 14 -1.24 3.14 -17.88
N LYS A 15 -1.00 4.43 -18.16
CA LYS A 15 -0.30 5.32 -17.21
C LYS A 15 -1.05 5.45 -15.88
N LEU A 16 -2.38 5.52 -15.93
CA LEU A 16 -3.21 5.56 -14.71
C LEU A 16 -3.12 4.25 -13.93
N VAL A 17 -3.12 3.10 -14.62
CA VAL A 17 -2.91 1.79 -13.98
C VAL A 17 -1.55 1.72 -13.29
N ASP A 18 -0.49 2.21 -13.93
CA ASP A 18 0.84 2.19 -13.33
C ASP A 18 0.95 3.12 -12.11
N LEU A 19 0.34 4.31 -12.16
CA LEU A 19 0.23 5.18 -10.99
C LEU A 19 -0.53 4.52 -9.83
N LEU A 20 -1.58 3.75 -10.12
CA LEU A 20 -2.33 3.02 -9.09
C LEU A 20 -1.49 1.90 -8.47
N LYS A 21 -0.64 1.21 -9.25
CA LYS A 21 0.30 0.21 -8.71
C LYS A 21 1.35 0.84 -7.81
N GLU A 22 1.95 1.96 -8.23
CA GLU A 22 2.91 2.69 -7.38
C GLU A 22 2.27 3.12 -6.07
N LEU A 23 1.02 3.59 -6.13
CA LEU A 23 0.26 3.96 -4.94
C LEU A 23 -0.01 2.76 -4.03
N GLU A 24 -0.36 1.60 -4.60
CA GLU A 24 -0.53 0.36 -3.86
C GLU A 24 0.75 -0.04 -3.12
N GLU A 25 1.91 0.05 -3.77
CA GLU A 25 3.20 -0.24 -3.14
C GLU A 25 3.48 0.70 -1.96
N VAL A 26 3.19 1.99 -2.11
CA VAL A 26 3.31 2.98 -1.01
C VAL A 26 2.41 2.59 0.17
N PHE A 27 1.16 2.22 -0.08
CA PHE A 27 0.25 1.77 0.98
C PHE A 27 0.74 0.49 1.67
N GLN A 28 1.28 -0.47 0.91
CA GLN A 28 1.85 -1.69 1.48
C GLN A 28 3.06 -1.40 2.37
N MET A 29 3.94 -0.46 1.96
CA MET A 29 5.06 -0.01 2.79
C MET A 29 4.60 0.65 4.08
N LEU A 30 3.62 1.57 3.98
CA LEU A 30 3.05 2.24 5.15
C LEU A 30 2.42 1.24 6.12
N ARG A 31 1.67 0.26 5.60
CA ARG A 31 1.06 -0.80 6.41
C ARG A 31 2.11 -1.64 7.14
N LYS A 32 3.21 -2.01 6.48
CA LYS A 32 4.32 -2.75 7.11
C LYS A 32 4.97 -1.93 8.22
N LYS A 33 5.26 -0.65 7.97
CA LYS A 33 5.85 0.25 8.98
C LYS A 33 4.94 0.41 10.19
N LEU A 34 3.65 0.66 9.97
CA LEU A 34 2.67 0.79 11.04
C LEU A 34 2.58 -0.49 11.88
N ARG A 35 2.52 -1.66 11.23
CA ARG A 35 2.48 -2.95 11.92
C ARG A 35 3.72 -3.19 12.77
N THR A 36 4.90 -2.85 12.26
CA THR A 36 6.16 -2.99 13.00
C THR A 36 6.22 -2.04 14.19
N ALA A 37 5.87 -0.77 14.00
CA ALA A 37 5.85 0.22 15.08
C ALA A 37 4.87 -0.18 16.19
N LEU A 38 3.64 -0.57 15.84
CA LEU A 38 2.65 -1.04 16.80
C LEU A 38 3.15 -2.28 17.56
N LYS A 39 3.78 -3.23 16.86
CA LYS A 39 4.33 -4.43 17.50
C LYS A 39 5.49 -4.10 18.45
N SER A 40 6.33 -3.12 18.13
CA SER A 40 7.40 -2.65 19.03
C SER A 40 6.81 -2.05 20.29
N HIS A 41 5.88 -1.09 20.12
CA HIS A 41 5.23 -0.43 21.26
C HIS A 41 4.49 -1.41 22.17
N LEU A 42 3.79 -2.40 21.60
CA LEU A 42 3.13 -3.42 22.41
C LEU A 42 4.13 -4.31 23.16
N ARG A 43 5.31 -4.60 22.58
CA ARG A 43 6.35 -5.37 23.27
C ARG A 43 6.98 -4.57 24.41
N GLU A 44 7.24 -3.29 24.19
CA GLU A 44 7.72 -2.36 25.22
C GLU A 44 6.74 -2.29 26.39
N LEU A 45 5.45 -2.07 26.10
CA LEU A 45 4.41 -1.99 27.12
C LEU A 45 4.28 -3.30 27.95
N VAL A 46 4.40 -4.46 27.30
CA VAL A 46 4.37 -5.76 27.99
C VAL A 46 5.62 -5.99 28.84
N ALA A 47 6.78 -5.50 28.40
CA ALA A 47 8.03 -5.58 29.17
C ALA A 47 8.01 -4.65 30.39
N GLU A 48 7.42 -3.46 30.26
CA GLU A 48 7.22 -2.52 31.37
C GLU A 48 6.18 -2.99 32.40
N SER A 49 5.26 -3.86 31.99
CA SER A 49 4.23 -4.45 32.87
C SER A 49 4.73 -5.69 33.65
N LYS A 50 6.00 -6.05 33.54
CA LYS A 50 6.64 -7.21 34.22
C LYS A 50 7.65 -6.73 35.26
#